data_AF-F3FWU7-F1
#
_entry.id   AF-F3FWU7-F1
#
_cell.length_a   1.000
_cell.length_b   1.000
_cell.length_c   1.000
_cell.angle_alpha   90.00
_cell.angle_beta   90.00
_cell.angle_gamma   90.00
#
_symmetry.space_group_name_H-M   'P 1'
#
loop_
_entity.id
_entity.type
_entity.pdbx_description
1 polymer ?
#
loop_
_entity_poly.entity_id
_entity_poly.type
_entity_poly.pdbx_seq_one_letter_code
_entity_poly.pdbx_strand_id
1 'polypeptide(L)'
;ADDVLFTFNRLLDANHPFRKAYPSESPYFTDMGLNTTIKSVEKVDPLTVKFTLNNIDAAFVQNLAMSFASIQSAEYADKLL
;
A
#
# COMPACT_ATOMS: atom_id res chain seq x y z
N ALA A 1 -8.39 2.40 9.30
CA ALA A 1 -7.22 3.08 8.71
C ALA A 1 -5.98 2.20 8.72
N ASP A 2 -5.72 1.48 9.81
CA ASP A 2 -4.47 0.69 9.98
C ASP A 2 -4.28 -0.40 8.93
N ASP A 3 -5.36 -1.07 8.50
CA ASP A 3 -5.33 -2.06 7.41
C ASP A 3 -4.86 -1.47 6.07
N VAL A 4 -5.26 -0.23 5.78
CA VAL A 4 -4.84 0.49 4.57
C VAL A 4 -3.36 0.83 4.67
N LEU A 5 -2.92 1.36 5.82
CA LEU A 5 -1.51 1.67 6.06
C LEU A 5 -0.64 0.43 5.91
N PHE A 6 -1.02 -0.69 6.54
CA PHE A 6 -0.34 -1.97 6.40
C PHE A 6 -0.24 -2.40 4.93
N THR A 7 -1.37 -2.40 4.21
CA THR A 7 -1.44 -2.86 2.82
C THR A 7 -0.47 -2.10 1.92
N PHE A 8 -0.49 -0.76 1.98
CA PHE A 8 0.33 0.07 1.10
C PHE A 8 1.77 0.23 1.59
N ASN A 9 2.02 0.34 2.89
CA ASN A 9 3.40 0.44 3.42
C ASN A 9 4.19 -0.84 3.15
N ARG A 10 3.53 -2.00 3.18
CA ARG A 10 4.16 -3.25 2.76
C ARG A 10 4.67 -3.17 1.32
N LEU A 11 3.86 -2.62 0.40
CA LEU A 11 4.22 -2.50 -1.02
C LEU A 11 5.28 -1.41 -1.27
N LEU A 12 5.26 -0.33 -0.49
CA LEU A 12 6.18 0.80 -0.61
C LEU A 12 7.56 0.52 -0.01
N ASP A 13 7.61 -0.15 1.14
CA ASP A 13 8.86 -0.45 1.83
C ASP A 13 9.38 -1.85 1.46
N ALA A 14 10.46 -1.89 0.68
CA ALA A 14 11.16 -3.13 0.34
C ALA A 14 11.65 -3.90 1.58
N ASN A 15 11.84 -3.21 2.71
CA ASN A 15 12.28 -3.80 3.96
C ASN A 15 11.15 -4.24 4.90
N HIS A 16 9.88 -4.03 4.53
CA HIS A 16 8.75 -4.35 5.38
C HIS A 16 8.79 -5.83 5.81
N PRO A 17 8.64 -6.15 7.11
CA PRO A 17 8.77 -7.53 7.62
C PRO A 17 7.88 -8.53 6.87
N PHE A 18 6.62 -8.16 6.65
CA PHE A 18 5.67 -9.00 5.91
C PHE A 18 6.03 -9.19 4.43
N ARG A 19 6.68 -8.21 3.79
CA ARG A 19 7.15 -8.34 2.41
C ARG A 19 8.32 -9.30 2.31
N LYS A 20 9.23 -9.29 3.30
CA LYS A 20 10.34 -10.24 3.39
C LYS A 20 9.88 -11.66 3.68
N ALA A 21 8.91 -11.81 4.59
CA ALA A 21 8.34 -13.12 4.94
C ALA A 21 7.53 -13.73 3.77
N TYR A 22 6.80 -12.90 3.02
CA TYR A 22 5.97 -13.31 1.89
C TYR A 22 6.25 -12.45 0.65
N PRO A 23 7.26 -12.80 -0.16
CA PRO A 23 7.67 -12.01 -1.33
C PRO A 23 6.70 -12.08 -2.53
N SER A 24 5.44 -12.48 -2.31
CA SER A 24 4.41 -12.45 -3.34
C SER A 24 3.85 -11.04 -3.47
N GLU A 25 4.47 -10.25 -4.34
CA GLU A 25 3.96 -8.94 -4.73
C GLU A 25 3.49 -8.95 -6.17
N SER A 26 2.44 -8.18 -6.42
CA SER A 26 1.96 -7.99 -7.78
C SER A 26 2.95 -7.11 -8.55
N PRO A 27 3.44 -7.53 -9.74
CA PRO A 27 4.35 -6.71 -10.54
C PRO A 27 3.71 -5.38 -10.95
N TYR A 28 2.37 -5.33 -11.04
CA TYR A 28 1.60 -4.12 -11.36
C TYR A 28 1.93 -2.93 -10.47
N PHE A 29 2.22 -3.12 -9.17
CA PHE A 29 2.51 -1.99 -8.28
C PHE A 29 3.76 -1.22 -8.70
N THR A 30 4.79 -1.94 -9.15
CA THR A 30 6.04 -1.36 -9.63
C THR A 30 5.93 -0.96 -11.11
N ASP A 31 5.31 -1.79 -11.94
CA ASP A 31 5.17 -1.55 -13.38
C ASP A 31 4.33 -0.29 -13.68
N MET A 32 3.34 0.00 -12.83
CA MET A 32 2.52 1.22 -12.92
C MET A 32 3.18 2.42 -12.22
N GLY A 33 4.39 2.28 -11.67
CA GLY A 33 5.14 3.35 -11.03
C GLY A 33 4.54 3.84 -9.70
N LEU A 34 3.69 3.06 -9.04
CA LEU A 34 3.05 3.48 -7.79
C LEU A 34 4.03 3.55 -6.62
N ASN A 35 5.10 2.74 -6.67
CA ASN A 35 6.20 2.78 -5.71
C ASN A 35 6.97 4.11 -5.70
N THR A 36 6.96 4.85 -6.81
CA THR A 36 7.60 6.18 -6.91
C THR A 36 6.58 7.32 -6.88
N THR A 37 5.36 7.08 -7.35
CA THR A 37 4.27 8.08 -7.35
C THR A 37 3.75 8.35 -5.95
N ILE A 38 3.56 7.32 -5.12
CA ILE A 38 3.09 7.49 -3.73
C ILE A 38 4.27 7.92 -2.86
N LYS A 39 4.17 9.12 -2.30
CA LYS A 39 5.15 9.68 -1.36
C LYS A 39 4.94 9.17 0.06
N SER A 40 3.69 9.19 0.53
CA SER A 40 3.34 8.74 1.89
C SER A 40 1.89 8.31 1.98
N VAL A 41 1.62 7.42 2.94
CA VAL A 41 0.27 7.00 3.35
C VAL A 41 0.15 7.24 4.85
N GLU A 42 -0.71 8.18 5.23
CA GLU A 42 -0.81 8.66 6.61
C GLU A 42 -2.22 8.42 7.16
N LYS A 43 -2.29 8.00 8.43
CA LYS A 43 -3.54 7.93 9.19
C LYS A 43 -3.89 9.32 9.69
N VAL A 44 -5.04 9.85 9.27
CA VAL A 44 -5.57 11.14 9.77
C VAL A 44 -6.39 10.89 11.04
N ASP A 45 -7.22 9.84 11.02
CA ASP A 45 -8.05 9.39 12.15
C ASP A 45 -8.36 7.88 11.98
N PRO A 46 -9.17 7.23 12.84
CA PRO A 46 -9.45 5.79 12.73
C PRO A 46 -10.02 5.32 11.38
N LEU A 47 -10.77 6.17 10.65
CA LEU A 47 -11.44 5.83 9.39
C LEU A 47 -11.00 6.70 8.21
N THR A 48 -10.09 7.64 8.40
CA THR A 48 -9.57 8.52 7.36
C THR A 48 -8.08 8.27 7.10
N VAL A 49 -7.73 8.07 5.83
CA VAL A 49 -6.36 7.91 5.35
C VAL A 49 -6.07 8.95 4.29
N LYS A 50 -4.85 9.51 4.30
CA LYS A 50 -4.38 10.49 3.33
C LYS A 50 -3.20 9.93 2.56
N PHE A 51 -3.34 9.88 1.24
CA PHE A 51 -2.24 9.60 0.31
C PHE A 51 -1.63 10.92 -0.14
N THR A 52 -0.30 11.04 -0.06
CA THR A 52 0.45 12.14 -0.67
C THR A 52 1.20 11.60 -1.86
N LEU A 53 1.12 12.27 -3.01
CA LEU A 53 1.82 11.86 -4.24
C LEU A 53 3.00 12.78 -4.53
N ASN A 54 4.06 12.25 -5.14
CA ASN A 54 5.21 13.04 -5.60
C ASN A 54 4.89 13.86 -6.86
N ASN A 55 3.96 13.39 -7.67
CA ASN A 55 3.52 14.00 -8.92
C ASN A 55 2.01 13.83 -9.10
N ILE A 56 1.43 14.68 -9.94
CA ILE A 56 0.03 14.52 -10.37
C ILE A 56 -0.05 13.21 -11.17
N ASP A 57 -1.00 12.35 -10.79
CA ASP A 57 -1.31 11.11 -11.51
C ASP A 57 -2.84 11.01 -11.67
N ALA A 58 -3.31 11.21 -12.91
CA ALA A 58 -4.73 11.15 -13.24
C ALA A 58 -5.31 9.74 -13.13
N ALA A 59 -4.48 8.70 -13.26
CA ALA A 59 -4.89 7.31 -13.18
C ALA A 59 -4.89 6.77 -11.74
N PHE A 60 -4.38 7.54 -10.75
CA PHE A 60 -4.19 7.06 -9.38
C PHE A 60 -5.45 6.42 -8.77
N VAL A 61 -6.61 7.08 -8.88
CA VAL A 61 -7.88 6.57 -8.33
C VAL A 61 -8.32 5.28 -9.02
N GLN A 62 -8.10 5.17 -10.34
CA GLN A 62 -8.38 3.93 -11.08
C GLN A 62 -7.46 2.80 -10.62
N ASN A 63 -6.17 3.09 -10.41
CA ASN A 63 -5.19 2.09 -9.98
C ASN A 63 -5.56 1.51 -8.61
N LEU A 64 -6.10 2.32 -7.69
CA LEU A 64 -6.60 1.86 -6.39
C LEU A 64 -7.82 0.92 -6.49
N ALA A 65 -8.55 0.93 -7.60
CA ALA A 65 -9.69 0.03 -7.80
C ALA A 65 -9.29 -1.35 -8.37
N MET A 66 -8.00 -1.54 -8.70
CA MET A 66 -7.49 -2.81 -9.22
C MET A 66 -7.28 -3.83 -8.09
N SER A 67 -7.31 -5.12 -8.43
CA SER A 67 -7.25 -6.21 -7.44
C SER A 67 -5.99 -6.21 -6.58
N PHE A 68 -4.85 -5.74 -7.08
CA PHE A 68 -3.61 -5.68 -6.31
C PHE A 68 -3.70 -4.71 -5.11
N ALA A 69 -4.59 -3.71 -5.19
CA ALA A 69 -4.79 -2.71 -4.15
C ALA A 69 -5.83 -3.13 -3.09
N SER A 70 -6.25 -4.40 -3.10
CA SER A 70 -7.20 -4.94 -2.11
C SER A 70 -6.64 -4.82 -0.69
N ILE A 71 -7.45 -4.26 0.22
CA ILE A 71 -7.06 -4.02 1.61
C ILE A 71 -6.97 -5.34 2.38
N GLN A 72 -5.81 -5.54 3.01
CA GLN A 72 -5.49 -6.70 3.83
C GLN A 72 -5.60 -6.37 5.32
N SER A 73 -5.95 -7.36 6.14
CA SER A 73 -6.07 -7.18 7.60
C SER A 73 -4.69 -7.06 8.25
N ALA A 74 -4.43 -5.92 8.90
CA ALA A 74 -3.24 -5.70 9.71
C ALA A 74 -3.23 -6.61 10.96
N GLU A 75 -4.37 -6.72 11.65
CA GLU A 75 -4.49 -7.56 12.85
C GLU A 75 -4.18 -9.04 12.57
N TYR A 76 -4.63 -9.56 11.42
CA TYR A 76 -4.31 -10.92 11.04
C TYR A 76 -2.84 -11.08 10.65
N ALA A 77 -2.27 -10.10 9.94
CA ALA A 77 -0.87 -10.10 9.56
C ALA A 77 0.08 -10.11 10.78
N ASP A 78 -0.27 -9.39 11.85
CA ASP A 78 0.47 -9.38 13.12
C ASP A 78 0.51 -10.75 13.81
N LYS A 79 -0.44 -11.65 13.51
CA LYS A 79 -0.46 -13.03 14.05
C LYS A 79 0.33 -14.03 13.21
N LEU A 80 0.78 -13.63 12.01
CA LEU A 80 1.54 -14.47 11.08
C LEU A 80 3.05 -14.19 11.10
N LEU A 81 3.47 -13.09 11.74
CA LEU A 81 4.86 -12.70 11.97
C LEU A 81 5.31 -13.12 13.38
#